data_AF-A0A818NGF2-F1
#
_entry.id   AF-A0A818NGF2-F1
#
_cell.length_a   1.000
_cell.length_b   1.000
_cell.length_c   1.000
_cell.angle_alpha   90.00
_cell.angle_beta   90.00
_cell.angle_gamma   90.00
#
_symmetry.space_group_name_H-M   'P 1'
#
loop_
_entity.id
_entity.type
_entity.pdbx_description
1 polymer ?
#
loop_
_entity_poly.entity_id
_entity_poly.type
_entity_poly.pdbx_seq_one_letter_code
_entity_poly.pdbx_strand_id
1 'polypeptide(L)'
;AQLLRAYNNNAHKRTVFSSQIYPNYIQDDHIPFLSLDVPILHLISSPFPPTWHTAADNEANLDFLSITHIRNAMKIFVIEYLHLNPQIC
;
A
#
# COMPACT_ATOMS: atom_id res chain seq x y z
N ALA A 1 7.83 -8.50 -11.21
CA ALA A 1 7.77 -7.10 -10.76
C ALA A 1 8.97 -6.29 -11.27
N GLN A 2 9.04 -6.02 -12.57
CA GLN A 2 10.08 -5.21 -13.21
C GLN A 2 9.62 -3.74 -13.35
N LEU A 3 8.35 -3.51 -13.71
CA LEU A 3 7.74 -2.18 -13.81
C LEU A 3 7.65 -1.52 -12.43
N LEU A 4 7.25 -2.25 -11.39
CA LEU A 4 7.19 -1.68 -10.04
C LEU A 4 8.59 -1.27 -9.53
N ARG A 5 9.62 -2.07 -9.84
CA ARG A 5 11.02 -1.71 -9.53
C ARG A 5 11.46 -0.47 -10.31
N ALA A 6 11.15 -0.39 -11.60
CA ALA A 6 11.48 0.78 -12.42
C ALA A 6 10.76 2.04 -11.93
N TYR A 7 9.50 1.95 -11.53
CA TYR A 7 8.75 3.06 -10.95
C TYR A 7 9.39 3.55 -9.65
N ASN A 8 9.72 2.64 -8.73
CA ASN A 8 10.34 2.99 -7.46
C ASN A 8 11.73 3.65 -7.62
N ASN A 9 12.47 3.33 -8.68
CA ASN A 9 13.77 3.94 -8.97
C ASN A 9 13.66 5.39 -9.51
N ASN A 10 12.52 5.74 -10.13
CA ASN A 10 12.29 7.05 -10.76
C ASN A 10 11.42 7.99 -9.94
N ALA A 11 10.61 7.47 -9.01
CA ALA A 11 9.82 8.29 -8.12
C ALA A 11 10.72 9.15 -7.23
N HIS A 12 10.38 10.44 -7.04
CA HIS A 12 11.02 11.27 -6.02
C HIS A 12 11.03 10.52 -4.68
N LYS A 13 12.17 10.58 -3.96
CA LYS A 13 12.63 9.83 -2.77
C LYS A 13 11.67 9.73 -1.54
N ARG A 14 10.35 9.79 -1.72
CA ARG A 14 9.37 9.54 -0.66
C ARG A 14 9.00 8.07 -0.62
N THR A 15 9.56 7.38 0.35
CA THR A 15 9.25 5.98 0.66
C THR A 15 7.84 5.88 1.23
N VAL A 16 6.90 5.30 0.47
CA VAL A 16 5.53 5.01 0.95
C VAL A 16 5.36 3.58 1.45
N PHE A 17 6.22 2.65 1.01
CA PHE A 17 6.29 1.28 1.52
C PHE A 17 7.65 1.06 2.18
N SER A 18 7.64 0.66 3.43
CA SER A 18 8.85 0.37 4.20
C SER A 18 9.10 -1.13 4.26
N SER A 19 10.37 -1.53 4.21
CA SER A 19 10.79 -2.91 4.52
C SER A 19 10.95 -3.15 6.02
N GLN A 20 10.63 -2.15 6.85
CA GLN A 20 10.70 -2.27 8.29
C GLN A 20 9.62 -3.23 8.79
N ILE A 21 10.05 -4.27 9.50
CA ILE A 21 9.17 -5.27 10.09
C ILE A 21 8.78 -4.79 11.48
N TYR A 22 7.48 -4.63 11.71
CA TYR A 22 6.94 -4.39 13.04
C TYR A 22 6.36 -5.71 13.55
N PRO A 23 6.80 -6.23 14.70
CA PRO A 23 6.39 -7.55 15.22
C PRO A 23 4.94 -7.59 15.76
N ASN A 24 4.09 -6.64 15.36
CA ASN A 24 2.75 -6.49 15.92
C ASN A 24 1.73 -7.29 15.11
N TYR A 25 0.93 -8.09 15.80
CA TYR A 25 -0.22 -8.77 15.22
C TYR A 25 -1.39 -7.79 15.10
N ILE A 26 -1.68 -7.35 13.88
CA ILE A 26 -2.81 -6.45 13.61
C ILE A 26 -4.01 -7.30 13.23
N GLN A 27 -5.09 -7.18 14.00
CA GLN A 27 -6.39 -7.75 13.64
C GLN A 27 -7.13 -6.77 12.73
N ASP A 28 -7.58 -7.28 11.59
CA ASP A 28 -8.36 -6.54 10.59
C ASP A 28 -9.21 -7.56 9.80
N ASP A 29 -9.89 -7.12 8.75
CA ASP A 29 -10.80 -7.94 7.95
C ASP A 29 -10.14 -9.19 7.32
N HIS A 30 -8.81 -9.24 7.24
CA HIS A 30 -8.08 -10.38 6.69
C HIS A 30 -8.04 -11.60 7.62
N ILE A 31 -8.33 -11.47 8.92
CA ILE A 31 -8.16 -12.56 9.90
C ILE A 31 -8.98 -13.82 9.56
N PRO A 32 -10.28 -13.73 9.19
CA PRO A 32 -11.04 -14.91 8.78
C PRO A 32 -10.44 -15.61 7.56
N PHE A 33 -9.91 -14.86 6.58
CA PHE A 33 -9.28 -15.42 5.39
C PHE A 33 -7.94 -16.09 5.71
N LEU A 34 -7.13 -15.46 6.56
CA LEU A 34 -5.88 -16.04 7.04
C LEU A 34 -6.12 -17.38 7.76
N SER A 35 -7.21 -17.50 8.52
CA SER A 35 -7.59 -18.75 9.21
C SER A 35 -7.97 -19.90 8.26
N LEU A 36 -8.20 -19.57 6.98
CA LEU A 36 -8.52 -20.51 5.90
C LEU A 36 -7.38 -20.61 4.87
N ASP A 37 -6.14 -20.32 5.29
CA ASP A 37 -4.91 -20.42 4.49
C ASP A 37 -4.88 -19.56 3.21
N VAL A 38 -5.68 -18.49 3.16
CA VAL A 38 -5.63 -17.53 2.05
C VAL A 38 -4.34 -16.69 2.17
N PRO A 39 -3.50 -16.60 1.12
CA PRO A 39 -2.33 -15.72 1.14
C PRO A 39 -2.72 -14.25 1.29
N ILE A 40 -2.19 -13.58 2.32
CA ILE A 40 -2.52 -12.19 2.62
C ILE A 40 -1.35 -11.27 2.30
N LEU A 41 -1.62 -10.22 1.51
CA LEU A 41 -0.80 -9.02 1.42
C LEU A 41 -1.51 -7.89 2.18
N HIS A 42 -1.15 -7.69 3.45
CA HIS A 42 -1.80 -6.69 4.31
C HIS A 42 -1.09 -5.34 4.18
N LEU A 43 -1.66 -4.43 3.36
CA LEU A 43 -1.12 -3.09 3.15
C LEU A 43 -1.66 -2.11 4.20
N ILE A 44 -1.10 -2.16 5.41
CA ILE A 44 -1.44 -1.26 6.51
C ILE A 44 -0.19 -0.56 7.06
N SER A 45 -0.33 0.66 7.54
CA SER A 45 0.78 1.39 8.18
C SER A 45 1.03 0.87 9.59
N SER A 46 2.30 0.79 9.99
CA SER A 46 2.71 0.58 11.37
C SER A 46 3.88 1.53 11.66
N PRO A 47 3.80 2.41 12.67
CA PRO A 47 2.60 2.68 13.49
C PRO A 47 1.42 3.21 12.67
N PHE A 48 0.20 3.12 13.22
CA PHE A 48 -0.97 3.78 12.63
C PHE A 48 -0.79 5.30 12.58
N PRO A 49 -1.51 6.02 11.69
CA PRO A 49 -1.47 7.47 11.65
C PRO A 49 -1.88 8.05 13.02
N PRO A 50 -1.26 9.16 13.46
CA PRO A 50 -1.61 9.79 14.74
C PRO A 50 -3.06 10.29 14.79
N THR A 51 -3.70 10.44 13.63
CA THR A 51 -5.11 10.82 13.49
C THR A 51 -6.09 9.65 13.63
N TRP A 52 -5.61 8.40 13.61
CA TRP A 52 -6.45 7.20 13.66
C TRP A 52 -7.38 7.22 14.88
N HIS A 53 -8.68 6.96 14.65
CA HIS A 53 -9.74 7.01 15.67
C HIS A 53 -9.91 8.39 16.36
N THR A 54 -9.62 9.48 15.64
CA THR A 54 -9.90 10.85 16.09
C THR A 54 -10.73 11.60 15.05
N ALA A 55 -11.37 12.70 15.44
CA ALA A 55 -12.05 13.60 14.49
C ALA A 55 -11.09 14.30 13.51
N ALA A 56 -9.78 14.22 13.74
CA ALA A 56 -8.76 14.73 12.83
C ALA A 56 -8.52 13.79 11.63
N ASP A 57 -9.05 12.56 11.64
CA ASP A 57 -9.06 11.71 10.45
C ASP A 57 -10.07 12.24 9.43
N ASN A 58 -9.65 13.24 8.68
CA ASN A 58 -10.48 14.00 7.74
C ASN A 58 -9.65 14.44 6.53
N GLU A 59 -10.32 14.99 5.52
CA GLU A 59 -9.73 15.39 4.24
C GLU A 59 -8.52 16.33 4.40
N ALA A 60 -8.57 17.25 5.36
CA ALA A 60 -7.51 18.24 5.57
C ALA A 60 -6.18 17.63 6.02
N ASN A 61 -6.19 16.41 6.58
CA ASN A 61 -4.99 15.69 7.02
C ASN A 61 -4.46 14.67 6.00
N LEU A 62 -5.03 14.63 4.79
CA LEU A 62 -4.56 13.76 3.71
C LEU A 62 -3.29 14.31 3.03
N ASP A 63 -2.29 13.45 2.82
CA ASP A 63 -1.11 13.75 2.00
C ASP A 63 -1.32 13.23 0.56
N PHE A 64 -1.78 14.10 -0.33
CA PHE A 64 -2.13 13.74 -1.72
C PHE A 64 -0.95 13.21 -2.56
N LEU A 65 0.28 13.55 -2.19
CA LEU A 65 1.49 13.00 -2.83
C LEU A 65 1.66 11.52 -2.49
N SER A 66 1.50 11.15 -1.22
CA SER A 66 1.54 9.76 -0.75
C SER A 66 0.41 8.94 -1.35
N ILE A 67 -0.81 9.50 -1.40
CA ILE A 67 -1.96 8.87 -2.08
C ILE A 67 -1.63 8.62 -3.56
N THR A 68 -1.06 9.60 -4.25
CA THR A 68 -0.67 9.47 -5.67
C THR A 68 0.38 8.37 -5.88
N HIS A 69 1.37 8.29 -4.99
CA HIS A 69 2.41 7.24 -5.05
C HIS A 69 1.82 5.85 -4.80
N ILE A 70 0.99 5.69 -3.78
CA ILE A 70 0.32 4.42 -3.46
C ILE A 70 -0.58 4.00 -4.64
N ARG A 71 -1.40 4.92 -5.18
CA ARG A 71 -2.26 4.66 -6.34
C ARG A 71 -1.47 4.14 -7.53
N ASN A 72 -0.37 4.81 -7.88
CA ASN A 72 0.45 4.43 -9.03
C ASN A 72 1.13 3.08 -8.82
N ALA A 73 1.68 2.84 -7.62
CA ALA A 73 2.25 1.54 -7.27
C ALA A 73 1.21 0.42 -7.34
N MET A 74 -0.01 0.65 -6.86
CA MET A 74 -1.12 -0.32 -6.95
C MET A 74 -1.53 -0.59 -8.40
N LYS A 75 -1.67 0.45 -9.24
CA LYS A 75 -1.96 0.27 -10.69
C LYS A 75 -0.90 -0.63 -11.33
N ILE A 76 0.38 -0.32 -11.10
CA ILE A 76 1.50 -1.09 -11.67
C ILE A 76 1.51 -2.51 -11.13
N PHE A 77 1.30 -2.70 -9.82
CA PHE A 77 1.21 -4.02 -9.20
C PHE A 77 0.13 -4.89 -9.85
N VAL A 78 -1.08 -4.35 -10.03
CA VAL A 78 -2.20 -5.08 -10.68
C VAL A 78 -1.89 -5.40 -12.14
N ILE A 79 -1.34 -4.44 -12.89
CA ILE A 79 -0.92 -4.65 -14.28
C ILE A 79 0.09 -5.78 -14.38
N GLU A 80 1.10 -5.79 -13.51
CA GLU A 80 2.13 -6.83 -13.50
C GLU A 80 1.59 -8.18 -13.04
N TYR A 81 0.77 -8.21 -12.00
CA TYR A 81 0.21 -9.44 -11.43
C TYR A 81 -0.73 -10.15 -12.40
N LEU A 82 -1.52 -9.38 -13.16
CA LEU A 82 -2.47 -9.90 -14.14
C LEU A 82 -1.89 -9.98 -15.57
N HIS A 83 -0.61 -9.64 -15.76
CA HIS A 83 0.05 -9.60 -17.07
C HIS A 83 -0.67 -8.75 -18.13
N LEU A 84 -1.21 -7.60 -17.72
CA LEU A 84 -1.93 -6.69 -18.60
C LEU A 84 -0.97 -5.86 -19.45
N ASN A 85 -1.43 -5.42 -20.63
CA ASN A 85 -0.68 -4.47 -21.45
C ASN A 85 -0.76 -3.07 -20.83
N PRO A 86 0.38 -2.44 -20.47
CA PRO A 86 0.40 -1.12 -19.83
C PRO A 86 -0.21 0.02 -20.67
N GLN A 87 -0.39 -0.20 -21.98
CA GLN A 87 -0.95 0.78 -22.91
C GLN A 87 -2.49 0.84 -22.90
N ILE A 88 -3.17 -0.03 -22.12
CA ILE A 88 -4.64 -0.15 -22.08
C ILE A 88 -5.26 0.66 -20.92
N CYS A 89 -4.49 1.39 -20.10
CA CYS A 89 -4.97 2.04 -18.87
C CYS A 89 -4.45 3.47 -18.64
#